data_AF-A0A7W1RNG7-F1
#
_entry.id   AF-A0A7W1RNG7-F1
#
_cell.length_a   1.000
_cell.length_b   1.000
_cell.length_c   1.000
_cell.angle_alpha   90.00
_cell.angle_beta   90.00
_cell.angle_gamma   90.00
#
_symmetry.space_group_name_H-M   'P 1'
#
loop_
_entity.id
_entity.type
_entity.pdbx_description
1 polymer ?
#
loop_
_entity_poly.entity_id
_entity_poly.type
_entity_poly.pdbx_seq_one_letter_code
_entity_poly.pdbx_strand_id
1 'polypeptide(L)'
;MVLGGDEELAGLLCTHRAKSGFAAALRAVAQKKLERLRQRQAQGEYVPAMEFVRAYLRLDDPEKTFAALAKACAERNVFALLLKSDPAYDRLRKDRRFTTILERNGLA
;
A
#
# COMPACT_ATOMS: atom_id res chain seq x y z
N MET A 1 12.97 -6.43 -0.43
CA MET A 1 12.83 -7.25 -1.65
C MET A 1 12.02 -8.48 -1.27
N VAL A 2 10.71 -8.51 -1.53
CA VAL A 2 9.87 -9.70 -1.34
C VAL A 2 9.00 -9.83 -2.58
N LEU A 3 9.52 -10.54 -3.58
CA LEU A 3 8.73 -11.22 -4.59
C LEU A 3 8.76 -12.69 -4.18
N GLY A 4 7.90 -13.04 -3.23
CA GLY A 4 7.74 -14.42 -2.77
C GLY A 4 6.25 -14.68 -2.65
N GLY A 5 5.69 -15.38 -3.63
CA GLY A 5 4.32 -15.92 -3.55
C GLY A 5 3.31 -15.37 -4.56
N ASP A 6 3.74 -14.88 -5.72
CA ASP A 6 2.84 -14.23 -6.67
C ASP A 6 3.01 -14.79 -8.10
N GLU A 7 3.05 -16.11 -8.24
CA GLU A 7 2.97 -16.78 -9.57
C GLU A 7 1.67 -16.41 -10.31
N GLU A 8 0.58 -16.17 -9.56
CA GLU A 8 -0.69 -15.67 -10.10
C GLU A 8 -0.57 -14.20 -10.58
N LEU A 9 0.22 -13.38 -9.88
CA LEU A 9 0.54 -12.01 -10.27
C LEU A 9 1.46 -11.96 -11.49
N ALA A 10 2.42 -12.90 -11.58
CA ALA A 10 3.25 -13.08 -12.76
C ALA A 10 2.43 -13.51 -13.98
N GLY A 11 1.45 -14.40 -13.78
CA GLY A 11 0.48 -14.81 -14.81
C GLY A 11 -0.41 -13.65 -15.30
N LEU A 12 -0.86 -12.78 -14.38
CA LEU A 12 -1.62 -11.57 -14.71
C LEU A 12 -0.81 -10.51 -15.46
N LEU A 13 0.50 -10.38 -15.16
CA LEU A 13 1.40 -9.49 -15.89
C LEU A 13 1.65 -9.96 -17.33
N CYS A 14 1.70 -11.27 -17.57
CA CYS A 14 1.94 -11.85 -18.90
C CYS A 14 0.68 -11.86 -19.79
N THR A 15 -0.49 -12.14 -19.23
CA THR A 15 -1.75 -12.23 -20.00
C THR A 15 -2.27 -10.88 -20.46
N HIS A 16 -2.00 -9.80 -19.72
CA HIS A 16 -2.48 -8.45 -20.04
C HIS A 16 -1.49 -7.59 -20.85
N ARG A 17 -0.50 -8.22 -21.51
CA ARG A 17 0.59 -7.55 -22.24
C ARG A 17 0.15 -6.87 -23.54
N ALA A 18 -1.06 -7.13 -24.04
CA ALA A 18 -1.40 -6.80 -25.43
C ALA A 18 -2.22 -5.52 -25.67
N LYS A 19 -2.82 -4.84 -24.66
CA LYS A 19 -3.74 -3.70 -24.98
C LYS A 19 -3.72 -2.44 -24.09
N SER A 20 -3.19 -2.42 -22.87
CA SER A 20 -3.44 -1.29 -21.93
C SER A 20 -2.26 -0.78 -21.11
N GLY A 21 -1.04 -1.25 -21.39
CA GLY A 21 0.18 -0.71 -20.79
C GLY A 21 0.47 -1.19 -19.35
N PHE A 22 1.75 -1.21 -19.00
CA PHE A 22 2.27 -1.72 -17.72
C PHE A 22 1.59 -1.08 -16.50
N ALA A 23 1.27 0.23 -16.57
CA ALA A 23 0.59 0.94 -15.50
C ALA A 23 -0.83 0.40 -15.22
N ALA A 24 -1.59 0.03 -16.25
CA ALA A 24 -2.93 -0.55 -16.06
C ALA A 24 -2.86 -1.93 -15.41
N ALA A 25 -1.88 -2.75 -15.80
CA ALA A 25 -1.65 -4.06 -15.16
C ALA A 25 -1.28 -3.91 -13.68
N LEU A 26 -0.40 -2.95 -13.34
CA LEU A 26 -0.06 -2.66 -11.95
C LEU A 26 -1.26 -2.18 -11.11
N ARG A 27 -2.17 -1.39 -11.70
CA ARG A 27 -3.41 -0.98 -11.03
C ARG A 27 -4.34 -2.15 -10.80
N ALA A 28 -4.55 -3.02 -11.81
CA ALA A 28 -5.38 -4.21 -11.67
C ALA A 28 -4.86 -5.15 -10.56
N VAL A 29 -3.54 -5.35 -10.52
CA VAL A 29 -2.85 -6.09 -9.46
C VAL A 29 -3.11 -5.47 -8.07
N ALA A 30 -3.01 -4.15 -7.95
CA ALA A 30 -3.25 -3.46 -6.68
C ALA A 30 -4.73 -3.52 -6.24
N GLN A 31 -5.67 -3.43 -7.18
CA GLN A 31 -7.09 -3.65 -6.92
C GLN A 31 -7.33 -5.07 -6.40
N LYS A 32 -6.76 -6.08 -7.07
CA LYS A 32 -6.89 -7.47 -6.62
C LYS A 32 -6.29 -7.69 -5.23
N LYS A 33 -5.15 -7.06 -4.95
CA LYS A 33 -4.54 -7.10 -3.62
C LYS A 33 -5.44 -6.47 -2.56
N LEU A 34 -6.09 -5.33 -2.84
CA LEU A 34 -7.06 -4.73 -1.91
C LEU A 34 -8.26 -5.64 -1.63
N GLU A 35 -8.80 -6.30 -2.65
CA GLU A 35 -9.90 -7.27 -2.47
C GLU A 35 -9.49 -8.37 -1.47
N ARG A 36 -8.31 -8.96 -1.66
CA ARG A 36 -7.78 -10.00 -0.76
C ARG A 36 -7.57 -9.48 0.65
N LEU A 37 -6.99 -8.28 0.82
CA LEU A 37 -6.78 -7.69 2.13
C LEU A 37 -8.11 -7.44 2.87
N ARG A 38 -9.13 -6.96 2.15
CA ARG A 38 -10.48 -6.75 2.72
C ARG A 38 -11.16 -8.06 3.07
N GLN A 39 -11.02 -9.10 2.24
CA GLN A 39 -11.58 -10.41 2.52
C GLN A 39 -10.98 -11.01 3.79
N ARG A 40 -9.65 -10.97 3.94
CA ARG A 40 -8.95 -11.43 5.16
C ARG A 40 -9.42 -10.64 6.38
N GLN A 41 -9.53 -9.32 6.27
CA GLN A 41 -10.06 -8.49 7.35
C GLN A 41 -11.51 -8.86 7.71
N ALA A 42 -12.37 -9.14 6.73
CA ALA A 42 -13.75 -9.58 6.94
C ALA A 42 -13.85 -10.96 7.60
N GLN A 43 -12.84 -11.82 7.41
CA GLN A 43 -12.70 -13.10 8.11
C GLN A 43 -12.17 -12.95 9.55
N GLY A 44 -11.93 -11.72 10.01
CA GLY A 44 -11.40 -11.44 11.35
C GLY A 44 -9.88 -11.60 11.46
N GLU A 45 -9.18 -11.82 10.35
CA GLU A 45 -7.72 -11.88 10.38
C GLU A 45 -7.11 -10.51 10.69
N TYR A 46 -6.03 -10.52 11.45
CA TYR A 46 -5.19 -9.33 11.59
C TYR A 46 -4.47 -9.04 10.28
N VAL A 47 -4.80 -7.90 9.67
CA VAL A 47 -4.16 -7.38 8.46
C VAL A 47 -3.54 -6.01 8.80
N PRO A 48 -2.20 -5.90 8.78
CA PRO A 48 -1.52 -4.63 9.05
C PRO A 48 -1.97 -3.52 8.10
N ALA A 49 -2.26 -2.34 8.63
CA ALA A 49 -2.70 -1.20 7.82
C ALA A 49 -1.67 -0.77 6.76
N MET A 50 -0.38 -1.07 6.96
CA MET A 50 0.67 -0.79 5.98
C MET A 50 0.46 -1.48 4.62
N GLU A 51 -0.19 -2.65 4.59
CA GLU A 51 -0.49 -3.34 3.33
C GLU A 51 -1.54 -2.60 2.52
N PHE A 52 -2.49 -1.93 3.20
CA PHE A 52 -3.45 -1.04 2.56
C PHE A 52 -2.78 0.23 2.03
N VAL A 53 -1.84 0.83 2.77
CA VAL A 53 -1.07 2.01 2.30
C VAL A 53 -0.38 1.71 0.98
N ARG A 54 0.33 0.57 0.90
CA ARG A 54 1.05 0.15 -0.32
C ARG A 54 0.12 -0.07 -1.51
N ALA A 55 -1.05 -0.66 -1.27
CA ALA A 55 -2.00 -0.92 -2.32
C ALA A 55 -2.66 0.37 -2.84
N TYR A 56 -3.06 1.29 -1.93
CA TYR A 56 -3.63 2.59 -2.33
C TYR A 56 -2.62 3.50 -3.02
N LEU A 57 -1.34 3.47 -2.60
CA LEU A 57 -0.24 4.18 -3.29
C LEU A 57 -0.13 3.77 -4.76
N ARG A 58 -0.28 2.48 -5.06
CA ARG A 58 -0.21 1.97 -6.44
C ARG A 58 -1.43 2.34 -7.28
N LEU A 59 -2.56 2.64 -6.63
CA LEU A 59 -3.78 3.10 -7.28
C LEU A 59 -3.86 4.61 -7.44
N ASP A 60 -2.87 5.35 -6.92
CA ASP A 60 -2.83 6.82 -6.96
C ASP A 60 -4.08 7.45 -6.30
N ASP A 61 -4.57 6.82 -5.22
CA ASP A 61 -5.69 7.30 -4.41
C ASP A 61 -5.15 7.94 -3.11
N PRO A 62 -4.84 9.26 -3.11
CA PRO A 62 -4.19 9.91 -1.98
C PRO A 62 -5.06 9.90 -0.73
N GLU A 63 -6.38 10.10 -0.87
CA GLU A 63 -7.31 10.14 0.27
C GLU A 63 -7.29 8.82 1.05
N LYS A 64 -7.47 7.69 0.33
CA LYS A 64 -7.42 6.37 0.98
C LYS A 64 -6.03 6.02 1.48
N THR A 65 -4.98 6.48 0.77
CA THR A 65 -3.60 6.28 1.20
C THR A 65 -3.31 6.95 2.54
N PHE A 66 -3.67 8.22 2.70
CA PHE A 66 -3.45 8.95 3.95
C PHE A 66 -4.32 8.45 5.10
N ALA A 67 -5.56 8.03 4.82
CA ALA A 67 -6.41 7.38 5.82
C ALA A 67 -5.80 6.06 6.34
N ALA A 68 -5.32 5.22 5.42
CA ALA A 68 -4.61 3.98 5.78
C ALA A 68 -3.28 4.28 6.50
N LEU A 69 -2.58 5.34 6.12
CA LEU A 69 -1.32 5.75 6.74
C LEU A 69 -1.53 6.13 8.21
N ALA A 70 -2.55 6.94 8.51
CA ALA A 70 -2.88 7.31 9.87
C ALA A 70 -3.16 6.07 10.74
N LYS A 71 -3.90 5.09 10.22
CA LYS A 71 -4.14 3.82 10.90
C LYS A 71 -2.84 3.02 11.11
N ALA A 72 -1.99 2.95 10.10
CA ALA A 72 -0.72 2.23 10.19
C ALA A 72 0.26 2.84 11.21
N CYS A 73 0.27 4.17 11.34
CA CYS A 73 1.04 4.85 12.40
C CYS A 73 0.47 4.56 13.79
N ALA A 74 -0.85 4.45 13.93
CA ALA A 74 -1.50 4.12 15.21
C ALA A 74 -1.26 2.68 15.66
N GLU A 75 -1.04 1.73 14.74
CA GLU A 75 -0.75 0.32 15.05
C GLU A 75 0.62 0.08 15.72
N ARG A 76 1.48 1.12 15.83
CA ARG A 76 2.81 1.07 16.50
C ARG A 76 3.66 -0.16 16.16
N ASN A 77 3.71 -0.53 14.88
CA ASN A 77 4.56 -1.62 14.39
C ASN A 77 5.78 -1.08 13.63
N VAL A 78 6.58 -1.98 13.04
CA VAL A 78 7.83 -1.66 12.29
C VAL A 78 7.63 -0.67 11.14
N PHE A 79 6.38 -0.40 10.73
CA PHE A 79 6.07 0.47 9.62
C PHE A 79 6.63 1.88 9.75
N ALA A 80 6.69 2.45 10.97
CA ALA A 80 7.27 3.77 11.19
C ALA A 80 8.75 3.85 10.77
N LEU A 81 9.53 2.76 10.97
CA LEU A 81 10.92 2.67 10.53
C LEU A 81 11.01 2.60 8.99
N LEU A 82 10.13 1.83 8.36
CA LEU A 82 10.08 1.71 6.89
C LEU A 82 9.68 3.02 6.23
N LEU A 83 8.79 3.78 6.87
CA LEU A 83 8.25 5.02 6.33
C LEU A 83 9.32 6.10 6.12
N LYS A 84 10.38 6.10 6.95
CA LYS A 84 11.51 7.04 6.82
C LYS A 84 12.54 6.59 5.76
N SER A 85 12.65 5.29 5.50
CA SER A 85 13.77 4.73 4.71
C SER A 85 13.40 4.23 3.30
N ASP A 86 12.15 3.81 3.07
CA ASP A 86 11.76 3.17 1.81
C ASP A 86 11.34 4.22 0.74
N PRO A 87 12.00 4.26 -0.45
CA PRO A 87 11.69 5.22 -1.51
C PRO A 87 10.24 5.14 -2.04
N ALA A 88 9.54 4.02 -1.83
CA ALA A 88 8.14 3.89 -2.22
C ALA A 88 7.23 4.93 -1.55
N TYR A 89 7.65 5.51 -0.41
CA TYR A 89 6.90 6.52 0.33
C TYR A 89 7.35 7.96 0.04
N ASP A 90 8.32 8.19 -0.84
CA ASP A 90 8.85 9.54 -1.16
C ASP A 90 7.73 10.51 -1.58
N ARG A 91 6.74 10.00 -2.33
CA ARG A 91 5.59 10.79 -2.76
C ARG A 91 4.76 11.28 -1.58
N LEU A 92 4.63 10.49 -0.51
CA LEU A 92 3.91 10.89 0.69
C LEU A 92 4.69 11.93 1.48
N ARG A 93 6.03 11.80 1.57
CA ARG A 93 6.87 12.74 2.34
C ARG A 93 6.83 14.18 1.80
N LYS A 94 6.46 14.36 0.53
CA LYS A 94 6.30 15.69 -0.09
C LYS A 94 4.98 16.38 0.28
N ASP A 95 4.00 15.64 0.80
CA ASP A 95 2.69 16.17 1.18
C ASP A 95 2.69 16.55 2.67
N ARG A 96 2.20 17.75 3.00
CA ARG A 96 2.13 18.25 4.38
C ARG A 96 1.32 17.34 5.31
N ARG A 97 0.33 16.61 4.79
CA ARG A 97 -0.50 15.66 5.57
C ARG A 97 0.34 14.54 6.18
N PHE A 98 1.44 14.15 5.52
CA PHE A 98 2.35 13.13 6.03
C PHE A 98 2.97 13.57 7.37
N THR A 99 3.58 14.76 7.40
CA THR A 99 4.19 15.30 8.62
C THR A 99 3.16 15.45 9.73
N THR A 100 1.97 15.98 9.41
CA THR A 100 0.87 16.09 10.40
C THR A 100 0.48 14.74 11.00
N ILE A 101 0.44 13.67 10.20
CA ILE A 101 0.13 12.32 10.69
C ILE A 101 1.25 11.80 11.60
N LEU A 102 2.51 12.04 11.26
CA LEU A 102 3.64 11.62 12.10
C LEU A 102 3.67 12.34 13.45
N GLU A 103 3.50 13.66 13.45
CA GLU A 103 3.44 14.47 14.66
C GLU A 103 2.34 13.99 15.62
N ARG A 104 1.14 13.76 15.10
CA ARG A 104 -0.01 13.26 15.90
C ARG A 104 0.25 11.89 16.53
N ASN A 105 1.14 11.09 15.94
CA ASN A 105 1.47 9.76 16.43
C ASN A 105 2.82 9.73 17.20
N GLY A 106 3.47 10.87 17.41
CA GLY A 106 4.76 10.96 18.11
C GLY A 106 5.94 10.36 17.32
N LEU A 107 5.86 10.36 15.98
CA LEU A 107 6.84 9.76 15.07
C LEU A 107 7.71 10.79 14.32
N ALA A 108 7.44 12.09 14.52
CA ALA A 108 8.20 13.19 13.93
C ALA A 108 9.64 13.15 14.43
#